data_AF-A0A956RDY0-F1
#
_entry.id   AF-A0A956RDY0-F1
#
_cell.length_a   1.000
_cell.length_b   1.000
_cell.length_c   1.000
_cell.angle_alpha   90.00
_cell.angle_beta   90.00
_cell.angle_gamma   90.00
#
_symmetry.space_group_name_H-M   'P 1'
#
loop_
_entity.id
_entity.type
_entity.pdbx_description
1 polymer ?
#
loop_
_entity_poly.entity_id
_entity_poly.type
_entity_poly.pdbx_seq_one_letter_code
_entity_poly.pdbx_strand_id
1 'polypeptide(L)'
;MRFREPGSIKLRSRTLVLACAILGASACALEQRSAEKMIDPGLRAEGAALTRERGSARKQMRLGPYEVRDVSVREAFSPETSMFATEVRGRPIREYSLALEFAAPQQARAWTTTCTGQRRQSQSADFAAAADESRDDVAIRCRMASDVGSWEFTAEGNLGENFEGALAPAADSAAPGQPGEDRVEVLLWFKMWRFLRRSLPSAAVQIRRGDAAVAAMILSRPERAWVSDALPEVERELSLALLVALRYLPIGLDEG
;
A
#
# COMPACT_ATOMS: atom_id res chain seq x y z
N MET A 1 -73.28 9.08 -4.28
CA MET A 1 -72.06 9.25 -3.44
C MET A 1 -70.86 9.46 -4.36
N ARG A 2 -70.21 10.63 -4.29
CA ARG A 2 -69.01 10.95 -5.09
C ARG A 2 -67.77 10.54 -4.29
N PHE A 3 -66.98 9.60 -4.80
CA PHE A 3 -65.67 9.30 -4.23
C PHE A 3 -64.63 10.28 -4.80
N ARG A 4 -63.92 10.94 -3.89
CA ARG A 4 -62.82 11.88 -4.13
C ARG A 4 -61.56 11.08 -4.48
N GLU A 5 -60.88 11.43 -5.57
CA GLU A 5 -59.54 10.92 -5.89
C GLU A 5 -58.49 11.42 -4.86
N PRO A 6 -57.53 10.58 -4.43
CA PRO A 6 -56.36 11.04 -3.70
C PRO A 6 -55.28 11.56 -4.67
N GLY A 7 -54.95 12.85 -4.53
CA GLY A 7 -53.84 13.47 -5.25
C GLY A 7 -52.49 12.85 -4.88
N SER A 8 -51.78 12.34 -5.88
CA SER A 8 -50.42 11.82 -5.74
C SER A 8 -49.43 12.97 -5.48
N ILE A 9 -48.78 12.95 -4.31
CA ILE A 9 -47.65 13.83 -4.00
C ILE A 9 -46.44 13.32 -4.80
N LYS A 10 -46.13 13.97 -5.92
CA LYS A 10 -44.86 13.77 -6.65
C LYS A 10 -43.72 14.45 -5.89
N LEU A 11 -43.21 13.81 -4.85
CA LEU A 11 -41.98 14.26 -4.19
C LEU A 11 -40.78 13.98 -5.11
N ARG A 12 -40.03 15.04 -5.38
CA ARG A 12 -38.95 15.13 -6.38
C ARG A 12 -37.80 14.17 -6.05
N SER A 13 -37.68 13.07 -6.80
CA SER A 13 -36.58 12.08 -6.64
C SER A 13 -35.18 12.63 -6.99
N ARG A 14 -35.09 13.80 -7.61
CA ARG A 14 -33.81 14.41 -8.04
C ARG A 14 -33.00 15.02 -6.89
N THR A 15 -33.62 15.37 -5.77
CA THR A 15 -32.92 16.01 -4.65
C THR A 15 -32.20 15.00 -3.75
N LEU A 16 -32.69 13.75 -3.71
CA LEU A 16 -32.11 12.69 -2.86
C LEU A 16 -30.76 12.17 -3.42
N VAL A 17 -30.61 12.13 -4.74
CA VAL A 17 -29.36 11.68 -5.41
C VAL A 17 -28.21 12.65 -5.17
N LEU A 18 -28.49 13.96 -5.09
CA LEU A 18 -27.46 14.97 -4.88
C LEU A 18 -26.93 14.96 -3.43
N ALA A 19 -27.79 14.70 -2.44
CA ALA A 19 -27.41 14.64 -1.03
C ALA A 19 -26.51 13.42 -0.72
N CYS A 20 -26.78 12.26 -1.32
CA CYS A 20 -25.90 11.08 -1.18
C CYS A 20 -24.53 11.28 -1.84
N ALA A 21 -24.45 12.00 -2.97
CA ALA A 21 -23.18 12.27 -3.64
C ALA A 21 -22.27 13.22 -2.83
N ILE A 22 -22.85 14.25 -2.20
CA ILE A 22 -22.09 15.22 -1.38
C ILE A 22 -21.60 14.57 -0.08
N LEU A 23 -22.44 13.76 0.59
CA LEU A 23 -22.05 13.05 1.82
C LEU A 23 -20.97 11.98 1.56
N GLY A 24 -21.04 11.28 0.43
CA GLY A 24 -20.03 10.28 0.05
C GLY A 24 -18.64 10.88 -0.24
N ALA A 25 -18.59 12.06 -0.88
CA ALA A 25 -17.32 12.74 -1.17
C ALA A 25 -16.62 13.24 0.12
N SER A 26 -17.40 13.72 1.11
CA SER A 26 -16.84 14.17 2.39
C SER A 26 -16.29 13.05 3.26
N ALA A 27 -16.91 11.85 3.26
CA ALA A 27 -16.42 10.70 4.01
C ALA A 27 -15.05 10.23 3.47
N CYS A 28 -14.93 10.13 2.15
CA CYS A 28 -13.69 9.78 1.48
C CYS A 28 -12.52 10.74 1.79
N ALA A 29 -12.78 12.05 1.86
CA ALA A 29 -11.74 13.04 2.15
C ALA A 29 -11.30 13.02 3.63
N LEU A 30 -12.18 12.65 4.56
CA LEU A 30 -11.86 12.51 5.98
C LEU A 30 -11.00 11.28 6.26
N GLU A 31 -11.28 10.16 5.58
CA GLU A 31 -10.50 8.91 5.70
C GLU A 31 -9.04 9.13 5.27
N GLN A 32 -8.84 9.74 4.10
CA GLN A 32 -7.51 10.04 3.58
C GLN A 32 -6.70 10.95 4.52
N ARG A 33 -7.34 11.96 5.11
CA ARG A 33 -6.68 12.85 6.09
C ARG A 33 -6.17 12.12 7.33
N SER A 34 -6.78 11.00 7.71
CA SER A 34 -6.32 10.22 8.86
C SER A 34 -5.05 9.44 8.54
N ALA A 35 -5.00 8.75 7.39
CA ALA A 35 -3.81 8.07 6.90
C ALA A 35 -2.67 9.07 6.60
N GLU A 36 -2.98 10.24 6.04
CA GLU A 36 -1.99 11.29 5.81
C GLU A 36 -1.34 11.80 7.09
N LYS A 37 -2.08 11.87 8.21
CA LYS A 37 -1.51 12.27 9.50
C LYS A 37 -0.48 11.28 10.05
N MET A 38 -0.53 10.02 9.57
CA MET A 38 0.41 8.99 9.97
C MET A 38 1.74 9.08 9.23
N ILE A 39 1.77 9.76 8.07
CA ILE A 39 3.03 10.04 7.38
C ILE A 39 3.84 11.01 8.23
N ASP A 40 5.13 10.68 8.38
CA ASP A 40 6.13 11.48 9.09
C ASP A 40 5.96 12.99 8.81
N PRO A 41 5.79 13.82 9.86
CA PRO A 41 5.54 15.25 9.69
C PRO A 41 6.65 15.99 8.94
N GLY A 42 7.91 15.58 9.11
CA GLY A 42 9.05 16.20 8.43
C GLY A 42 8.97 15.93 6.93
N LEU A 43 8.76 14.66 6.56
CA LEU A 43 8.58 14.28 5.15
C LEU A 43 7.37 14.96 4.51
N ARG A 44 6.26 15.15 5.25
CA ARG A 44 5.09 15.87 4.74
C ARG A 44 5.31 17.36 4.54
N ALA A 45 6.14 17.98 5.39
CA ALA A 45 6.39 19.41 5.36
C ALA A 45 7.45 19.79 4.31
N GLU A 46 8.48 18.95 4.16
CA GLU A 46 9.69 19.27 3.39
C GLU A 46 9.86 18.40 2.14
N GLY A 47 9.18 17.26 2.04
CA GLY A 47 9.29 16.37 0.88
C GLY A 47 8.48 16.83 -0.34
N ALA A 48 8.95 16.47 -1.52
CA ALA A 48 8.19 16.61 -2.76
C ALA A 48 6.99 15.65 -2.78
N ALA A 49 5.80 16.21 -2.98
CA ALA A 49 4.59 15.44 -3.19
C ALA A 49 4.43 15.11 -4.69
N LEU A 50 4.54 13.83 -5.03
CA LEU A 50 4.23 13.33 -6.37
C LEU A 50 2.75 12.98 -6.43
N THR A 51 2.03 13.55 -7.39
CA THR A 51 0.61 13.28 -7.56
C THR A 51 0.37 12.25 -8.65
N ARG A 52 -0.64 11.41 -8.45
CA ARG A 52 -1.07 10.46 -9.47
C ARG A 52 -1.84 11.18 -10.56
N GLU A 53 -1.38 11.00 -11.79
CA GLU A 53 -2.16 11.40 -12.94
C GLU A 53 -3.17 10.30 -13.29
N ARG A 54 -4.41 10.70 -13.60
CA ARG A 54 -5.42 9.75 -14.11
C ARG A 54 -5.01 9.32 -15.51
N GLY A 55 -4.39 8.15 -15.63
CA GLY A 55 -4.15 7.49 -16.91
C GLY A 55 -5.46 7.03 -17.58
N SER A 56 -5.40 6.85 -18.90
CA SER A 56 -6.52 6.39 -19.73
C SER A 56 -6.83 4.89 -19.59
N ALA A 57 -5.88 4.09 -19.06
CA ALA A 57 -6.03 2.65 -18.88
C ALA A 57 -5.94 2.26 -17.39
N ARG A 58 -6.86 1.39 -16.95
CA ARG A 58 -6.99 0.93 -15.54
C ARG A 58 -5.74 0.24 -14.97
N LYS A 59 -4.83 -0.20 -15.84
CA LYS A 59 -3.59 -0.94 -15.51
C LYS A 59 -2.31 -0.11 -15.60
N GLN A 60 -2.41 1.16 -16.01
CA GLN A 60 -1.26 2.07 -16.08
C GLN A 60 -1.44 3.17 -15.04
N MET A 61 -0.40 3.38 -14.24
CA MET A 61 -0.37 4.45 -13.24
C MET A 61 0.79 5.38 -13.56
N ARG A 62 0.56 6.69 -13.48
CA ARG A 62 1.60 7.70 -13.54
C ARG A 62 1.65 8.43 -12.22
N LEU A 63 2.85 8.64 -11.69
CA LEU A 63 3.10 9.29 -10.41
C LEU A 63 4.14 10.39 -10.65
N GLY A 64 3.69 11.62 -10.83
CA GLY A 64 4.53 12.70 -11.34
C GLY A 64 5.21 12.30 -12.66
N PRO A 65 6.56 12.37 -12.75
CA PRO A 65 7.27 12.02 -13.97
C PRO A 65 7.39 10.50 -14.19
N TYR A 66 7.04 9.67 -13.21
CA TYR A 66 7.25 8.23 -13.26
C TYR A 66 6.03 7.50 -13.84
N GLU A 67 6.29 6.36 -14.46
CA GLU A 67 5.25 5.53 -15.09
C GLU A 67 5.36 4.07 -14.63
N VAL A 68 4.21 3.46 -14.36
CA VAL A 68 4.10 2.04 -14.03
C VAL A 68 3.51 1.29 -15.22
N ARG A 69 4.25 0.26 -15.66
CA ARG A 69 3.95 -0.54 -16.86
C ARG A 69 3.96 -2.03 -16.53
N ASP A 70 3.39 -2.80 -17.46
CA ASP A 70 3.45 -4.27 -17.48
C ASP A 70 3.07 -4.98 -16.18
N VAL A 71 2.12 -4.40 -15.44
CA VAL A 71 1.64 -4.95 -14.18
C VAL A 71 0.92 -6.28 -14.41
N SER A 72 1.49 -7.35 -13.86
CA SER A 72 0.95 -8.70 -13.87
C SER A 72 0.85 -9.23 -12.44
N VAL A 73 -0.34 -9.64 -12.03
CA VAL A 73 -0.60 -10.26 -10.72
C VAL A 73 -1.18 -11.64 -10.95
N ARG A 74 -0.67 -12.63 -10.22
CA ARG A 74 -1.15 -14.01 -10.23
C ARG A 74 -1.39 -14.47 -8.80
N GLU A 75 -2.50 -15.16 -8.57
CA GLU A 75 -2.81 -15.82 -7.31
C GLU A 75 -2.65 -17.33 -7.49
N ALA A 76 -2.02 -17.97 -6.52
CA ALA A 76 -1.84 -19.42 -6.44
C ALA A 76 -2.11 -19.90 -5.01
N PHE A 77 -2.53 -21.16 -4.89
CA PHE A 77 -2.53 -21.85 -3.60
C PHE A 77 -1.23 -22.64 -3.50
N SER A 78 -0.39 -22.31 -2.52
CA SER A 78 0.93 -22.93 -2.34
C SER A 78 0.98 -23.68 -1.01
N PRO A 79 0.91 -25.02 -1.00
CA PRO A 79 0.99 -25.80 0.22
C PRO A 79 2.43 -26.13 0.66
N GLU A 80 3.45 -25.88 -0.17
CA GLU A 80 4.77 -26.53 -0.01
C GLU A 80 5.94 -25.59 0.29
N THR A 81 5.81 -24.27 0.10
CA THR A 81 6.93 -23.34 0.37
C THR A 81 6.42 -22.15 1.17
N SER A 82 6.67 -22.16 2.49
CA SER A 82 6.32 -21.06 3.39
C SER A 82 7.44 -20.02 3.42
N MET A 83 7.11 -18.74 3.24
CA MET A 83 8.02 -17.61 3.49
C MET A 83 8.03 -17.19 4.96
N PHE A 84 7.05 -17.65 5.76
CA PHE A 84 6.98 -17.34 7.18
C PHE A 84 8.11 -18.01 7.94
N ALA A 85 8.76 -17.28 8.85
CA ALA A 85 9.79 -17.81 9.73
C ALA A 85 9.26 -18.95 10.62
N THR A 86 7.97 -18.88 10.99
CA THR A 86 7.30 -19.92 11.78
C THR A 86 6.36 -20.76 10.93
N GLU A 87 6.67 -22.06 10.81
CA GLU A 87 5.77 -23.03 10.20
C GLU A 87 4.54 -23.27 11.08
N VAL A 88 3.37 -23.06 10.51
CA VAL A 88 2.08 -23.40 11.13
C VAL A 88 1.41 -24.45 10.26
N ARG A 89 1.38 -25.69 10.74
CA ARG A 89 0.79 -26.80 9.99
C ARG A 89 -0.73 -26.64 9.86
N GLY A 90 -1.25 -27.05 8.71
CA GLY A 90 -2.70 -27.21 8.48
C GLY A 90 -3.48 -25.93 8.24
N ARG A 91 -2.81 -24.78 8.01
CA ARG A 91 -3.46 -23.53 7.62
C ARG A 91 -3.18 -23.25 6.14
N PRO A 92 -4.22 -22.97 5.32
CA PRO A 92 -4.02 -22.69 3.90
C PRO A 92 -3.25 -21.38 3.73
N ILE A 93 -2.27 -21.40 2.83
CA ILE A 93 -1.50 -20.23 2.41
C ILE A 93 -1.98 -19.82 1.01
N ARG A 94 -2.36 -18.55 0.87
CA ARG A 94 -2.56 -17.92 -0.44
C ARG A 94 -1.27 -17.23 -0.83
N GLU A 95 -0.84 -17.47 -2.05
CA GLU A 95 0.35 -16.87 -2.63
C GLU A 95 -0.01 -15.93 -3.77
N TYR A 96 0.65 -14.79 -3.81
CA TYR A 96 0.48 -13.76 -4.81
C TYR A 96 1.83 -13.48 -5.45
N SER A 97 1.92 -13.63 -6.76
CA SER A 97 3.09 -13.21 -7.55
C SER A 97 2.76 -11.92 -8.29
N LEU A 98 3.61 -10.91 -8.13
CA LEU A 98 3.55 -9.63 -8.83
C LEU A 98 4.79 -9.48 -9.71
N ALA A 99 4.59 -8.99 -10.93
CA ALA A 99 5.64 -8.45 -11.77
C ALA A 99 5.19 -7.08 -12.29
N LEU A 100 6.07 -6.08 -12.29
CA LEU A 100 5.82 -4.77 -12.88
C LEU A 100 7.12 -4.12 -13.34
N GLU A 101 6.98 -3.11 -14.20
CA GLU A 101 8.05 -2.18 -14.55
C GLU A 101 7.70 -0.79 -14.00
N PHE A 102 8.66 -0.16 -13.32
CA PHE A 102 8.60 1.23 -12.89
C PHE A 102 9.63 2.05 -13.69
N ALA A 103 9.15 2.89 -14.58
CA ALA A 103 9.97 3.68 -15.49
C ALA A 103 10.16 5.12 -14.98
N ALA A 104 11.39 5.61 -15.13
CA ALA A 104 11.82 6.99 -14.93
C ALA A 104 12.27 7.58 -16.29
N PRO A 105 11.32 8.08 -17.11
CA PRO A 105 11.58 8.41 -18.51
C PRO A 105 12.58 9.55 -18.71
N GLN A 106 12.65 10.50 -17.77
CA GLN A 106 13.58 11.63 -17.87
C GLN A 106 15.05 11.18 -17.69
N GLN A 107 15.24 10.05 -17.02
CA GLN A 107 16.51 9.44 -16.65
C GLN A 107 16.88 8.27 -17.56
N ALA A 108 15.96 7.89 -18.47
CA ALA A 108 16.04 6.69 -19.28
C ALA A 108 16.30 5.40 -18.45
N ARG A 109 15.82 5.36 -17.20
CA ARG A 109 15.96 4.19 -16.31
C ARG A 109 14.62 3.47 -16.12
N ALA A 110 14.69 2.16 -15.99
CA ALA A 110 13.55 1.33 -15.61
C ALA A 110 13.94 0.34 -14.51
N TRP A 111 13.01 0.13 -13.59
CA TRP A 111 13.11 -0.82 -12.50
C TRP A 111 12.14 -1.96 -12.77
N THR A 112 12.68 -3.17 -12.94
CA THR A 112 11.87 -4.39 -12.97
C THR A 112 11.67 -4.87 -11.55
N THR A 113 10.42 -5.01 -11.14
CA THR A 113 10.07 -5.47 -9.79
C THR A 113 9.29 -6.76 -9.85
N THR A 114 9.77 -7.76 -9.12
CA THR A 114 9.05 -9.03 -8.89
C THR A 114 8.82 -9.21 -7.40
N CYS A 115 7.58 -9.50 -7.00
CA CYS A 115 7.26 -9.80 -5.61
C CYS A 115 6.54 -11.13 -5.48
N THR A 116 6.81 -11.82 -4.38
CA THR A 116 5.98 -12.89 -3.84
C THR A 116 5.41 -12.41 -2.52
N GLY A 117 4.10 -12.54 -2.36
CA GLY A 117 3.39 -12.29 -1.13
C GLY A 117 2.66 -13.56 -0.69
N GLN A 118 2.69 -13.87 0.61
CA GLN A 118 1.91 -14.94 1.19
C GLN A 118 1.00 -14.44 2.30
N ARG A 119 -0.25 -14.91 2.31
CA ARG A 119 -1.24 -14.62 3.36
C ARG A 119 -1.73 -15.92 3.96
N ARG A 120 -1.75 -16.00 5.29
CA ARG A 120 -2.19 -17.16 6.06
C ARG A 120 -3.10 -16.73 7.19
N GLN A 121 -4.15 -17.50 7.46
CA GLN A 121 -4.98 -17.25 8.64
C GLN A 121 -4.17 -17.36 9.93
N SER A 122 -4.39 -16.39 10.82
CA SER A 122 -3.75 -16.34 12.14
C SER A 122 -4.13 -17.53 13.02
N GLN A 123 -3.25 -17.88 13.96
CA GLN A 123 -3.56 -18.92 14.96
C GLN A 123 -4.73 -18.53 15.91
N SER A 124 -5.05 -17.24 16.00
CA SER A 124 -6.12 -16.69 16.85
C SER A 124 -7.43 -16.39 16.11
N ALA A 125 -7.60 -16.94 14.90
CA ALA A 125 -8.75 -16.68 14.01
C ALA A 125 -10.12 -16.90 14.69
N ASP A 126 -10.22 -17.86 15.62
CA ASP A 126 -11.46 -18.19 16.34
C ASP A 126 -11.96 -17.03 17.24
N PHE A 127 -11.05 -16.15 17.70
CA PHE A 127 -11.40 -14.92 18.43
C PHE A 127 -11.59 -13.70 17.51
N ALA A 128 -10.90 -13.67 16.36
CA ALA A 128 -10.95 -12.56 15.40
C ALA A 128 -12.28 -12.48 14.64
N ALA A 129 -12.92 -13.63 14.36
CA ALA A 129 -14.23 -13.68 13.71
C ALA A 129 -15.34 -12.99 14.52
N ALA A 130 -15.17 -12.85 15.84
CA ALA A 130 -16.10 -12.13 16.71
C ALA A 130 -15.89 -10.60 16.69
N ALA A 131 -14.74 -10.12 16.21
CA ALA A 131 -14.34 -8.71 16.22
C ALA A 131 -14.29 -8.06 14.82
N ASP A 132 -14.55 -8.82 13.75
CA ASP A 132 -14.45 -8.35 12.35
C ASP A 132 -13.07 -7.74 12.01
N GLU A 133 -12.01 -8.23 12.66
CA GLU A 133 -10.63 -7.79 12.45
C GLU A 133 -9.86 -8.81 11.60
N SER A 134 -9.31 -8.37 10.46
CA SER A 134 -8.34 -9.19 9.71
C SER A 134 -7.05 -9.27 10.52
N ARG A 135 -6.74 -10.47 11.02
CA ARG A 135 -5.50 -10.77 11.75
C ARG A 135 -4.61 -11.73 10.98
N ASP A 136 -4.76 -11.83 9.67
CA ASP A 136 -3.97 -12.77 8.89
C ASP A 136 -2.48 -12.43 8.97
N ASP A 137 -1.66 -13.47 9.04
CA ASP A 137 -0.22 -13.33 8.93
C ASP A 137 0.12 -13.11 7.46
N VAL A 138 1.04 -12.19 7.20
CA VAL A 138 1.53 -11.86 5.87
C VAL A 138 3.05 -11.91 5.81
N ALA A 139 3.58 -12.41 4.69
CA ALA A 139 5.00 -12.39 4.37
C ALA A 139 5.17 -11.85 2.96
N ILE A 140 6.16 -10.98 2.76
CA ILE A 140 6.41 -10.31 1.49
C ILE A 140 7.90 -10.41 1.18
N ARG A 141 8.23 -10.79 -0.05
CA ARG A 141 9.55 -10.65 -0.63
C ARG A 141 9.45 -9.99 -1.98
N CYS A 142 10.16 -8.89 -2.19
CA CYS A 142 10.25 -8.20 -3.47
C CYS A 142 11.71 -8.08 -3.89
N ARG A 143 11.97 -8.28 -5.18
CA ARG A 143 13.25 -7.96 -5.80
C ARG A 143 13.03 -6.86 -6.83
N MET A 144 13.82 -5.80 -6.74
CA MET A 144 13.83 -4.67 -7.66
C MET A 144 15.19 -4.60 -8.32
N ALA A 145 15.23 -4.61 -9.65
CA ALA A 145 16.46 -4.60 -10.42
C ALA A 145 16.42 -3.53 -11.51
N SER A 146 17.57 -2.90 -11.73
CA SER A 146 17.83 -1.96 -12.82
C SER A 146 19.27 -2.16 -13.34
N ASP A 147 19.68 -1.32 -14.28
CA ASP A 147 21.06 -1.28 -14.80
C ASP A 147 22.10 -0.88 -13.74
N VAL A 148 21.68 -0.23 -12.66
CA VAL A 148 22.56 0.26 -11.58
C VAL A 148 22.65 -0.69 -10.37
N GLY A 149 21.87 -1.77 -10.34
CA GLY A 149 21.94 -2.78 -9.29
C GLY A 149 20.63 -3.49 -9.01
N SER A 150 20.61 -4.29 -7.94
CA SER A 150 19.39 -4.93 -7.45
C SER A 150 19.28 -4.89 -5.93
N TRP A 151 18.04 -4.82 -5.46
CA TRP A 151 17.65 -4.69 -4.06
C TRP A 151 16.57 -5.71 -3.73
N GLU A 152 16.59 -6.18 -2.50
CA GLU A 152 15.59 -7.06 -1.95
C GLU A 152 14.87 -6.37 -0.79
N PHE A 153 13.54 -6.42 -0.83
CA PHE A 153 12.69 -6.06 0.28
C PHE A 153 12.10 -7.33 0.89
N THR A 154 12.16 -7.45 2.22
CA THR A 154 11.50 -8.52 2.97
C THR A 154 10.70 -7.96 4.14
N ALA A 155 9.53 -8.55 4.39
CA ALA A 155 8.71 -8.24 5.56
C ALA A 155 7.90 -9.46 5.99
N GLU A 156 7.69 -9.60 7.29
CA GLU A 156 6.74 -10.53 7.90
C GLU A 156 5.94 -9.77 8.96
N GLY A 157 4.64 -10.00 9.04
CA GLY A 157 3.78 -9.26 9.95
C GLY A 157 2.39 -9.83 10.07
N ASN A 158 1.55 -9.12 10.83
CA ASN A 158 0.15 -9.47 11.05
C ASN A 158 -0.72 -8.30 10.61
N LEU A 159 -1.77 -8.54 9.81
CA LEU A 159 -2.66 -7.47 9.31
C LEU A 159 -3.47 -6.78 10.40
N GLY A 160 -3.49 -7.34 11.62
CA GLY A 160 -4.03 -6.65 12.78
C GLY A 160 -3.10 -5.55 13.31
N GLU A 161 -1.81 -5.58 12.99
CA GLU A 161 -0.75 -4.77 13.60
C GLU A 161 0.07 -3.96 12.59
N ASN A 162 0.81 -2.96 13.09
CA ASN A 162 1.80 -2.29 12.25
C ASN A 162 3.00 -3.23 12.22
N PHE A 163 3.68 -3.32 11.09
CA PHE A 163 4.85 -4.19 10.97
C PHE A 163 5.95 -3.51 10.17
N GLU A 164 7.16 -4.03 10.30
CA GLU A 164 8.35 -3.49 9.66
C GLU A 164 8.93 -4.52 8.69
N GLY A 165 9.64 -4.01 7.69
CA GLY A 165 10.46 -4.78 6.77
C GLY A 165 11.78 -4.08 6.50
N ALA A 166 12.64 -4.77 5.77
CA ALA A 166 13.97 -4.29 5.42
C ALA A 166 14.11 -4.23 3.90
N LEU A 167 14.58 -3.10 3.39
CA LEU A 167 15.02 -2.92 2.00
C LEU A 167 16.56 -2.85 2.01
N ALA A 168 17.21 -3.84 1.42
CA ALA A 168 18.66 -3.92 1.38
C ALA A 168 19.16 -4.24 -0.04
N PRO A 169 20.42 -3.93 -0.37
CA PRO A 169 21.03 -4.45 -1.58
C PRO A 169 20.93 -5.97 -1.65
N ALA A 170 20.62 -6.50 -2.83
CA ALA A 170 20.59 -7.94 -3.00
C ALA A 170 22.00 -8.52 -2.87
N ALA A 171 22.10 -9.75 -2.35
CA ALA A 171 23.39 -10.38 -2.04
C ALA A 171 24.34 -10.47 -3.25
N ASP A 172 23.79 -10.60 -4.46
CA ASP A 172 24.52 -10.67 -5.73
C ASP A 172 24.89 -9.29 -6.32
N SER A 173 24.40 -8.20 -5.72
CA SER A 173 24.64 -6.82 -6.16
C SER A 173 25.37 -5.96 -5.12
N ALA A 174 25.69 -6.51 -3.95
CA ALA A 174 26.34 -5.79 -2.85
C ALA A 174 27.74 -5.27 -3.24
N ALA A 175 27.79 -4.06 -3.78
CA ALA A 175 29.04 -3.37 -4.11
C ALA A 175 29.45 -2.43 -2.97
N PRO A 176 30.76 -2.22 -2.74
CA PRO A 176 31.23 -1.19 -1.80
C PRO A 176 30.67 0.19 -2.16
N GLY A 177 29.98 0.83 -1.21
CA GLY A 177 29.41 2.18 -1.39
C GLY A 177 27.93 2.22 -1.80
N GLN A 178 27.24 1.08 -1.90
CA GLN A 178 25.78 1.08 -1.98
C GLN A 178 25.14 1.54 -0.66
N PRO A 179 23.95 2.17 -0.71
CA PRO A 179 23.22 2.55 0.48
C PRO A 179 22.97 1.33 1.36
N GLY A 180 23.00 1.55 2.68
CA GLY A 180 22.74 0.53 3.68
C GLY A 180 21.28 0.05 3.67
N GLU A 181 20.96 -0.79 4.65
CA GLU A 181 19.58 -1.24 4.86
C GLU A 181 18.67 -0.07 5.27
N ASP A 182 17.58 0.10 4.53
CA ASP A 182 16.50 1.04 4.85
C ASP A 182 15.34 0.26 5.49
N ARG A 183 14.72 0.86 6.52
CA ARG A 183 13.58 0.26 7.22
C ARG A 183 12.28 0.68 6.56
N VAL A 184 11.36 -0.26 6.36
CA VAL A 184 10.06 0.00 5.75
C VAL A 184 8.97 -0.27 6.77
N GLU A 185 8.18 0.74 7.12
CA GLU A 185 7.09 0.61 8.07
C GLU A 185 5.76 0.55 7.34
N VAL A 186 4.96 -0.48 7.65
CA VAL A 186 3.59 -0.63 7.18
C VAL A 186 2.64 -0.28 8.33
N LEU A 187 1.92 0.82 8.16
CA LEU A 187 1.00 1.38 9.14
C LEU A 187 -0.42 0.98 8.76
N LEU A 188 -1.05 0.17 9.61
CA LEU A 188 -2.42 -0.33 9.48
C LEU A 188 -3.36 0.28 10.54
N TRP A 189 -2.82 0.83 11.62
CA TRP A 189 -3.62 1.43 12.70
C TRP A 189 -2.85 2.55 13.42
N PHE A 190 -3.58 3.31 14.21
CA PHE A 190 -3.02 4.35 15.07
C PHE A 190 -3.67 4.38 16.46
N LYS A 191 -2.93 4.88 17.45
CA LYS A 191 -3.45 5.14 18.80
C LYS A 191 -4.08 6.52 18.85
N MET A 192 -5.40 6.57 18.98
CA MET A 192 -6.12 7.79 19.30
C MET A 192 -6.34 7.83 20.81
N TRP A 193 -5.58 8.67 21.52
CA TRP A 193 -5.50 8.64 23.00
C TRP A 193 -4.96 7.30 23.54
N ARG A 194 -4.62 7.26 24.83
CA ARG A 194 -3.83 6.15 25.42
C ARG A 194 -4.48 4.74 25.31
N PHE A 195 -5.75 4.63 24.91
CA PHE A 195 -6.52 3.39 24.97
C PHE A 195 -7.34 3.05 23.72
N LEU A 196 -7.57 3.97 22.77
CA LEU A 196 -8.37 3.66 21.58
C LEU A 196 -7.48 3.35 20.38
N ARG A 197 -7.41 2.06 20.01
CA ARG A 197 -6.84 1.59 18.74
C ARG A 197 -7.88 1.82 17.65
N ARG A 198 -7.49 2.48 16.55
CA ARG A 198 -8.32 2.67 15.36
C ARG A 198 -7.57 2.12 14.17
N SER A 199 -8.18 1.21 13.42
CA SER A 199 -7.69 0.84 12.09
C SER A 199 -7.62 2.11 11.24
N LEU A 200 -6.58 2.17 10.42
CA LEU A 200 -6.53 3.15 9.36
C LEU A 200 -7.48 2.67 8.26
N PRO A 201 -8.33 3.56 7.72
CA PRO A 201 -9.16 3.24 6.55
C PRO A 201 -8.34 2.84 5.31
N SER A 202 -7.02 2.98 5.39
CA SER A 202 -6.09 2.84 4.28
C SER A 202 -4.70 2.65 4.86
N ALA A 203 -4.04 1.54 4.53
CA ALA A 203 -2.66 1.34 4.92
C ALA A 203 -1.77 2.46 4.37
N ALA A 204 -0.83 2.91 5.19
CA ALA A 204 0.24 3.79 4.77
C ALA A 204 1.58 3.04 4.89
N VAL A 205 2.48 3.28 3.94
CA VAL A 205 3.84 2.76 4.00
C VAL A 205 4.81 3.93 4.03
N GLN A 206 5.84 3.82 4.86
CA GLN A 206 6.95 4.78 4.88
C GLN A 206 8.30 4.06 4.93
N ILE A 207 9.24 4.54 4.12
CA ILE A 207 10.62 4.08 4.10
C ILE A 207 11.42 5.05 4.95
N ARG A 208 12.21 4.53 5.89
CA ARG A 208 13.03 5.27 6.83
C ARG A 208 14.51 4.94 6.64
N ARG A 209 15.31 6.00 6.67
CA ARG A 209 16.76 5.90 6.76
C ARG A 209 17.20 6.47 8.09
N GLY A 210 17.69 5.59 8.97
CA GLY A 210 17.84 5.91 10.38
C GLY A 210 16.50 6.40 10.94
N ASP A 211 16.52 7.55 11.61
CA ASP A 211 15.33 8.12 12.25
C ASP A 211 14.48 9.00 11.32
N ALA A 212 14.82 9.17 10.04
CA ALA A 212 14.08 10.04 9.12
C ALA A 212 13.28 9.24 8.08
N ALA A 213 12.01 9.59 7.88
CA ALA A 213 11.26 9.06 6.74
C ALA A 213 11.72 9.75 5.44
N VAL A 214 12.05 8.96 4.44
CA VAL A 214 12.58 9.44 3.15
C VAL A 214 11.59 9.26 2.02
N ALA A 215 10.67 8.31 2.10
CA ALA A 215 9.58 8.15 1.15
C ALA A 215 8.33 7.58 1.83
N ALA A 216 7.15 7.91 1.33
CA ALA A 216 5.89 7.37 1.85
C ALA A 216 4.76 7.36 0.82
N MET A 217 3.79 6.46 1.00
CA MET A 217 2.59 6.34 0.16
C MET A 217 1.40 5.79 0.95
N ILE A 218 0.19 6.24 0.61
CA ILE A 218 -1.06 5.59 1.06
C ILE A 218 -1.47 4.56 0.01
N LEU A 219 -1.59 3.29 0.42
CA LEU A 219 -1.74 2.17 -0.50
C LEU A 219 -3.14 2.03 -1.09
N SER A 220 -4.22 2.27 -0.36
CA SER A 220 -5.56 2.11 -0.96
C SER A 220 -5.80 3.08 -2.14
N ARG A 221 -5.32 4.31 -1.99
CA ARG A 221 -5.47 5.43 -2.93
C ARG A 221 -4.13 6.14 -3.06
N PRO A 222 -3.25 5.67 -3.97
CA PRO A 222 -1.93 6.26 -4.19
C PRO A 222 -2.08 7.52 -5.03
N GLU A 223 -2.98 8.42 -4.62
CA GLU A 223 -3.14 9.74 -5.24
C GLU A 223 -1.90 10.59 -5.01
N ARG A 224 -1.17 10.30 -3.93
CA ARG A 224 0.08 10.96 -3.59
C ARG A 224 1.11 9.98 -3.05
N ALA A 225 2.36 10.27 -3.38
CA ALA A 225 3.52 9.80 -2.65
C ALA A 225 4.32 11.03 -2.19
N TRP A 226 5.00 10.91 -1.06
CA TRP A 226 5.93 11.92 -0.56
C TRP A 226 7.33 11.36 -0.66
N VAL A 227 8.27 12.14 -1.16
CA VAL A 227 9.67 11.73 -1.24
C VAL A 227 10.56 12.89 -0.82
N SER A 228 11.59 12.59 -0.05
CA SER A 228 12.57 13.58 0.40
C SER A 228 13.36 14.13 -0.78
N ASP A 229 13.49 15.45 -0.84
CA ASP A 229 14.32 16.11 -1.86
C ASP A 229 15.80 15.79 -1.70
N ALA A 230 16.22 15.42 -0.49
CA ALA A 230 17.59 15.01 -0.18
C ALA A 230 17.93 13.59 -0.68
N LEU A 231 16.95 12.79 -1.12
CA LEU A 231 17.22 11.46 -1.67
C LEU A 231 17.91 11.59 -3.04
N PRO A 232 19.05 10.89 -3.23
CA PRO A 232 19.61 10.67 -4.56
C PRO A 232 18.58 10.06 -5.50
N GLU A 233 18.68 10.40 -6.77
CA GLU A 233 17.71 10.02 -7.80
C GLU A 233 17.48 8.51 -7.91
N VAL A 234 18.56 7.72 -7.89
CA VAL A 234 18.49 6.24 -7.89
C VAL A 234 17.67 5.71 -6.72
N GLU A 235 17.90 6.24 -5.54
CA GLU A 235 17.25 5.78 -4.30
C GLU A 235 15.81 6.25 -4.21
N ARG A 236 15.51 7.43 -4.74
CA ARG A 236 14.15 7.93 -4.94
C ARG A 236 13.35 7.01 -5.85
N GLU A 237 13.91 6.64 -7.00
CA GLU A 237 13.26 5.71 -7.93
C GLU A 237 13.04 4.33 -7.31
N LEU A 238 14.06 3.77 -6.64
CA LEU A 238 13.95 2.50 -5.92
C LEU A 238 12.85 2.54 -4.85
N SER A 239 12.84 3.60 -4.03
CA SER A 239 11.84 3.82 -2.99
C SER A 239 10.43 3.86 -3.57
N LEU A 240 10.24 4.57 -4.68
CA LEU A 240 8.95 4.66 -5.36
C LEU A 240 8.56 3.32 -6.01
N ALA A 241 9.50 2.61 -6.62
CA ALA A 241 9.26 1.28 -7.18
C ALA A 241 8.76 0.29 -6.12
N LEU A 242 9.35 0.31 -4.91
CA LEU A 242 8.89 -0.49 -3.78
C LEU A 242 7.47 -0.08 -3.33
N LEU A 243 7.23 1.21 -3.11
CA LEU A 243 5.91 1.69 -2.67
C LEU A 243 4.81 1.32 -3.68
N VAL A 244 5.11 1.43 -4.97
CA VAL A 244 4.23 0.99 -6.06
C VAL A 244 4.03 -0.52 -6.06
N ALA A 245 5.08 -1.31 -5.82
CA ALA A 245 4.95 -2.76 -5.75
C ALA A 245 4.04 -3.20 -4.60
N LEU A 246 4.22 -2.62 -3.41
CA LEU A 246 3.35 -2.88 -2.26
C LEU A 246 1.91 -2.46 -2.51
N ARG A 247 1.69 -1.38 -3.28
CA ARG A 247 0.37 -0.96 -3.73
C ARG A 247 -0.33 -2.01 -4.60
N TYR A 248 0.41 -2.69 -5.48
CA TYR A 248 -0.16 -3.65 -6.43
C TYR A 248 -0.21 -5.09 -5.90
N LEU A 249 0.43 -5.36 -4.77
CA LEU A 249 0.43 -6.70 -4.15
C LEU A 249 -0.87 -6.91 -3.35
N PRO A 250 -1.77 -7.83 -3.77
CA PRO A 250 -3.10 -7.99 -3.18
C PRO A 250 -3.06 -8.87 -1.93
N ILE A 251 -2.26 -8.47 -0.94
CA ILE A 251 -2.02 -9.26 0.28
C ILE A 251 -2.91 -8.83 1.46
N GLY A 252 -3.91 -7.98 1.21
CA GLY A 252 -4.82 -7.44 2.21
C GLY A 252 -4.41 -6.10 2.81
N LEU A 253 -3.40 -5.41 2.24
CA LEU A 253 -3.01 -4.06 2.68
C LEU A 253 -4.01 -2.97 2.28
N ASP A 254 -4.93 -3.28 1.38
CA ASP A 254 -5.99 -2.38 0.91
C ASP A 254 -7.37 -2.68 1.52
N GLU A 255 -7.47 -3.66 2.43
CA GLU A 255 -8.72 -4.11 3.08
C GLU A 255 -9.10 -3.33 4.35
N GLY A 256 -8.53 -2.14 4.58
CA GLY A 256 -8.75 -1.30 5.77
C GLY A 256 -9.99 -0.41 5.73
#